data_AF-A0A8J8H5J8-F1
#
_entry.id   AF-A0A8J8H5J8-F1
#
_cell.length_a   1.000
_cell.length_b   1.000
_cell.length_c   1.000
_cell.angle_alpha   90.00
_cell.angle_beta   90.00
_cell.angle_gamma   90.00
#
_symmetry.space_group_name_H-M   'P 1'
#
loop_
_entity.id
_entity.type
_entity.pdbx_description
1 polymer ?
#
loop_
_entity_poly.entity_id
_entity_poly.type
_entity_poly.pdbx_seq_one_letter_code
_entity_poly.pdbx_strand_id
1 'polypeptide(L)'
;MEKHPLHLKNPELQTSPEVNRAVKREERREGEKVPNDPSERIEAYMDRLENIFLNPDERVRERNLEMFRDKIYDKLIIKKENFPESYFELQKRIARERGQTVEEIPPDVREQMMDVAIEDQKHSLDAWMEYLTSNDAVYPAWFKYYAWNQIIKLSQFDKERGEFKKRTDSTVAPYPDIYREPLAQIADLYERFKDNNEDSEARREFDKKFPSLYAELIAKSLAASMENREEIRGSWVKYEQGDNAAAQKLFESLEGKGTGWCTAGRSTAETQIESGDFYVYYTNDASGNPTQPRLAIRMEGKGRIGEVRGILPHQGVEPLMQETLDEKLGEFGTEADAYRKKSENMRILTALEKKHERKEPFTRDDLVFLYEINSTIAGFGYEKDPRVAELRRDCNAEEDMLTIFECTKDQIAHVPSQINENTKAYVGQLEPGIFQKLPENLEHVYTSFPDKKIHRENVEIGGKSAEQLISEMEAAGINISGYAKSMLRNPEFVAGGREEATLIRLTVADLGFKSSATTAQIIGTKDDVDKNGKPAPFTSGRITELGLELCPPDTGPNYRLKYLNQPLGEWFRIGMKQISDSDGGPLVFRLARDDDGLWLDGRWAEPSDDWNPDFRFMFRLRKFGA
;
A
#
# COMPACT_ATOMS: atom_id res chain seq x y z
N MET A 1 45.31 -40.96 15.72
CA MET A 1 45.17 -39.51 15.92
C MET A 1 43.78 -39.13 15.46
N GLU A 2 42.93 -38.76 16.40
CA GLU A 2 41.65 -38.14 16.08
C GLU A 2 41.93 -36.86 15.28
N LYS A 3 41.33 -36.77 14.10
CA LYS A 3 41.50 -35.59 13.24
C LYS A 3 40.58 -34.50 13.78
N HIS A 4 41.15 -33.33 14.09
CA HIS A 4 40.37 -32.17 14.51
C HIS A 4 39.20 -31.90 13.53
N PRO A 5 37.94 -31.65 14.00
CA PRO A 5 36.79 -31.44 13.12
C PRO A 5 36.97 -30.35 12.05
N LEU A 6 37.57 -29.21 12.41
CA LEU A 6 37.99 -28.19 11.44
C LEU A 6 38.94 -28.70 10.35
N HIS A 7 39.87 -29.60 10.67
CA HIS A 7 40.75 -30.19 9.65
C HIS A 7 39.95 -31.06 8.68
N LEU A 8 38.93 -31.78 9.16
CA LEU A 8 38.05 -32.57 8.30
C LEU A 8 37.18 -31.71 7.39
N LYS A 9 36.70 -30.57 7.90
CA LYS A 9 35.87 -29.62 7.14
C LYS A 9 36.67 -28.69 6.23
N ASN A 10 37.91 -28.37 6.60
CA ASN A 10 38.80 -27.49 5.87
C ASN A 10 40.26 -27.96 6.03
N PRO A 11 40.68 -28.98 5.24
CA PRO A 11 42.03 -29.55 5.36
C PRO A 11 43.16 -28.54 5.16
N GLU A 12 42.93 -27.52 4.34
CA GLU A 12 43.91 -26.50 3.98
C GLU A 12 44.19 -25.48 5.11
N LEU A 13 43.27 -25.38 6.09
CA LEU A 13 43.36 -24.41 7.19
C LEU A 13 44.70 -24.51 7.94
N GLN A 14 45.20 -25.73 8.16
CA GLN A 14 46.45 -25.98 8.89
C GLN A 14 47.68 -25.30 8.25
N THR A 15 47.63 -25.07 6.92
CA THR A 15 48.70 -24.40 6.17
C THR A 15 48.46 -22.90 5.95
N SER A 16 47.34 -22.36 6.42
CA SER A 16 46.97 -20.97 6.19
C SER A 16 47.99 -19.99 6.80
N PRO A 17 48.16 -18.78 6.22
CA PRO A 17 49.01 -17.74 6.80
C PRO A 17 48.63 -17.39 8.25
N GLU A 18 47.34 -17.44 8.59
CA GLU A 18 46.82 -17.13 9.91
C GLU A 18 47.23 -18.19 10.94
N VAL A 19 47.08 -19.48 10.62
CA VAL A 19 47.54 -20.59 11.48
C VAL A 19 49.06 -20.53 11.65
N ASN A 20 49.80 -20.34 10.57
CA ASN A 20 51.26 -20.20 10.64
C ASN A 20 51.72 -19.05 11.54
N ARG A 21 50.99 -17.93 11.57
CA ARG A 21 51.29 -16.80 12.46
C ARG A 21 50.94 -17.11 13.92
N ALA A 22 49.89 -17.87 14.17
CA ALA A 22 49.51 -18.30 15.52
C ALA A 22 50.54 -19.26 16.11
N VAL A 23 50.90 -20.31 15.37
CA VAL A 23 51.96 -21.26 15.75
C VAL A 23 53.27 -20.53 16.09
N LYS A 24 53.76 -19.66 15.19
CA LYS A 24 54.99 -18.89 15.46
C LYS A 24 54.91 -17.99 16.69
N ARG A 25 53.71 -17.55 17.07
CA ARG A 25 53.51 -16.70 18.25
C ARG A 25 53.52 -17.54 19.52
N GLU A 26 52.92 -18.72 19.49
CA GLU A 26 52.91 -19.68 20.57
C GLU A 26 54.32 -20.21 20.86
N GLU A 27 55.05 -20.64 19.82
CA GLU A 27 56.43 -21.09 19.96
C GLU A 27 57.35 -20.04 20.59
N ARG A 28 57.09 -18.75 20.30
CA ARG A 28 57.81 -17.63 20.93
C ARG A 28 57.40 -17.38 22.39
N ARG A 29 56.14 -17.64 22.73
CA ARG A 29 55.60 -17.44 24.08
C ARG A 29 56.07 -18.53 25.02
N GLU A 30 56.05 -19.78 24.55
CA GLU A 30 56.29 -20.97 25.38
C GLU A 30 57.72 -21.48 25.27
N GLY A 31 58.45 -21.10 24.21
CA GLY A 31 59.83 -21.54 23.99
C GLY A 31 59.96 -22.97 23.45
N GLU A 32 58.84 -23.64 23.21
CA GLU A 32 58.75 -24.99 22.64
C GLU A 32 58.27 -24.95 21.19
N LYS A 33 58.55 -26.01 20.42
CA LYS A 33 58.06 -26.14 19.04
C LYS A 33 56.70 -26.80 19.03
N VAL A 34 55.73 -26.21 18.34
CA VAL A 34 54.44 -26.85 18.10
C VAL A 34 54.66 -28.01 17.11
N PRO A 35 54.16 -29.23 17.39
CA PRO A 35 54.27 -30.35 16.47
C PRO A 35 53.72 -30.00 15.08
N ASN A 36 54.36 -30.51 14.02
CA ASN A 36 53.86 -30.35 12.65
C ASN A 36 52.71 -31.31 12.34
N ASP A 37 51.75 -31.40 13.26
CA ASP A 37 50.52 -32.17 13.14
C ASP A 37 49.34 -31.22 12.82
N PRO A 38 48.42 -31.57 11.91
CA PRO A 38 47.30 -30.70 11.56
C PRO A 38 46.41 -30.30 12.73
N SER A 39 46.16 -31.20 13.70
CA SER A 39 45.32 -30.90 14.86
C SER A 39 46.01 -29.91 15.79
N GLU A 40 47.26 -30.18 16.18
CA GLU A 40 48.07 -29.30 17.06
C GLU A 40 48.21 -27.88 16.49
N ARG A 41 48.44 -27.77 15.18
CA ARG A 41 48.56 -26.46 14.51
C ARG A 41 47.24 -25.69 14.51
N ILE A 42 46.11 -26.38 14.37
CA ILE A 42 44.79 -25.75 14.42
C ILE A 42 44.45 -25.34 15.84
N GLU A 43 44.76 -26.15 16.85
CA GLU A 43 44.55 -25.81 18.27
C GLU A 43 45.32 -24.55 18.67
N ALA A 44 46.61 -24.43 18.30
CA ALA A 44 47.39 -23.21 18.53
C ALA A 44 46.73 -21.94 17.92
N TYR A 45 46.00 -22.12 16.82
CA TYR A 45 45.21 -21.04 16.23
C TYR A 45 43.90 -20.80 16.96
N MET A 46 43.19 -21.85 17.39
CA MET A 46 41.96 -21.74 18.18
C MET A 46 42.24 -21.07 19.53
N ASP A 47 43.26 -21.49 20.27
CA ASP A 47 43.71 -20.87 21.52
C ASP A 47 43.94 -19.37 21.35
N ARG A 48 44.58 -18.97 20.24
CA ARG A 48 44.78 -17.56 19.93
C ARG A 48 43.46 -16.83 19.71
N LEU A 49 42.51 -17.44 19.00
CA LEU A 49 41.19 -16.83 18.76
C LEU A 49 40.37 -16.77 20.05
N GLU A 50 40.40 -17.80 20.90
CA GLU A 50 39.76 -17.83 22.21
C GLU A 50 40.26 -16.69 23.09
N ASN A 51 41.59 -16.53 23.20
CA ASN A 51 42.20 -15.45 23.98
C ASN A 51 41.81 -14.04 23.49
N ILE A 52 41.45 -13.89 22.22
CA ILE A 52 41.04 -12.62 21.61
C ILE A 52 39.53 -12.40 21.78
N PHE A 53 38.71 -13.32 21.27
CA PHE A 53 37.27 -13.13 21.08
C PHE A 53 36.42 -13.76 22.19
N LEU A 54 36.98 -14.70 22.96
CA LEU A 54 36.31 -15.40 24.05
C LEU A 54 37.06 -15.21 25.38
N ASN A 55 37.76 -14.08 25.52
CA ASN A 55 38.50 -13.77 26.74
C ASN A 55 37.54 -13.81 27.94
N PRO A 56 37.87 -14.49 29.06
CA PRO A 56 37.02 -14.54 30.24
C PRO A 56 36.73 -13.15 30.85
N ASP A 57 37.67 -12.21 30.71
CA ASP A 57 37.46 -10.82 31.08
C ASP A 57 36.65 -10.11 29.99
N GLU A 58 35.41 -9.77 30.34
CA GLU A 58 34.46 -9.08 29.47
C GLU A 58 35.00 -7.76 28.92
N ARG A 59 35.70 -6.96 29.73
CA ARG A 59 36.26 -5.68 29.27
C ARG A 59 37.35 -5.89 28.24
N VAL A 60 38.15 -6.94 28.41
CA VAL A 60 39.20 -7.30 27.43
C VAL A 60 38.56 -7.81 26.15
N ARG A 61 37.50 -8.63 26.25
CA ARG A 61 36.75 -9.18 25.12
C ARG A 61 36.08 -8.09 24.29
N GLU A 62 35.35 -7.16 24.93
CA GLU A 62 34.71 -6.01 24.28
C GLU A 62 35.74 -5.13 23.55
N ARG A 63 36.81 -4.73 24.25
CA ARG A 63 37.89 -3.94 23.65
C ARG A 63 38.50 -4.64 22.44
N ASN A 64 38.74 -5.95 22.53
CA ASN A 64 39.29 -6.71 21.42
C ASN A 64 38.30 -6.73 20.23
N LEU A 65 37.01 -6.95 20.47
CA LEU A 65 35.97 -6.93 19.45
C LEU A 65 35.90 -5.56 18.75
N GLU A 66 35.88 -4.46 19.50
CA GLU A 66 35.94 -3.10 18.95
C GLU A 66 37.15 -2.89 18.05
N MET A 67 38.34 -3.34 18.48
CA MET A 67 39.58 -3.21 17.68
C MET A 67 39.55 -3.97 16.34
N PHE A 68 38.76 -5.04 16.24
CA PHE A 68 38.64 -5.83 15.00
C PHE A 68 37.41 -5.46 14.17
N ARG A 69 36.41 -4.80 14.75
CA ARG A 69 35.13 -4.47 14.12
C ARG A 69 35.30 -3.74 12.79
N ASP A 70 36.07 -2.65 12.76
CA ASP A 70 36.30 -1.89 11.51
C ASP A 70 36.95 -2.74 10.41
N LYS A 71 37.93 -3.58 10.76
CA LYS A 71 38.59 -4.48 9.80
C LYS A 71 37.67 -5.58 9.28
N ILE A 72 36.72 -6.02 10.10
CA ILE A 72 35.69 -6.96 9.72
C ILE A 72 34.73 -6.26 8.76
N TYR A 73 34.27 -5.04 9.08
CA TYR A 73 33.38 -4.27 8.21
C TYR A 73 34.01 -3.96 6.85
N ASP A 74 35.26 -3.49 6.82
CA ASP A 74 36.00 -3.20 5.58
C ASP A 74 36.03 -4.38 4.60
N LYS A 75 35.98 -5.60 5.13
CA LYS A 75 36.06 -6.83 4.36
C LYS A 75 34.70 -7.43 4.01
N LEU A 76 33.70 -7.24 4.88
CA LEU A 76 32.44 -8.01 4.84
C LEU A 76 31.21 -7.16 4.50
N ILE A 77 31.25 -5.86 4.69
CA ILE A 77 30.12 -4.97 4.40
C ILE A 77 30.19 -4.51 2.94
N ILE A 78 29.04 -4.45 2.27
CA ILE A 78 28.94 -3.91 0.91
C ILE A 78 29.47 -2.47 0.86
N LYS A 79 30.17 -2.14 -0.22
CA LYS A 79 30.62 -0.77 -0.48
C LYS A 79 29.63 -0.05 -1.39
N LYS A 80 29.50 1.28 -1.25
CA LYS A 80 28.53 2.08 -2.04
C LYS A 80 28.69 1.86 -3.54
N GLU A 81 29.92 1.74 -4.02
CA GLU A 81 30.25 1.47 -5.43
C GLU A 81 29.79 0.09 -5.95
N ASN A 82 29.50 -0.85 -5.06
CA ASN A 82 29.09 -2.21 -5.42
C ASN A 82 27.56 -2.41 -5.37
N PHE A 83 26.78 -1.37 -5.04
CA PHE A 83 25.32 -1.47 -5.05
C PHE A 83 24.82 -1.70 -6.49
N PRO A 84 24.10 -2.81 -6.75
CA PRO A 84 23.63 -3.11 -8.10
C PRO A 84 22.41 -2.26 -8.44
N GLU A 85 22.30 -1.81 -9.70
CA GLU A 85 21.13 -1.04 -10.15
C GLU A 85 19.82 -1.81 -9.96
N SER A 86 19.86 -3.15 -10.04
CA SER A 86 18.70 -4.01 -9.78
C SER A 86 18.07 -3.82 -8.39
N TYR A 87 18.82 -3.34 -7.40
CA TYR A 87 18.27 -3.00 -6.08
C TYR A 87 17.34 -1.78 -6.17
N PHE A 88 17.78 -0.71 -6.83
CA PHE A 88 16.99 0.51 -7.02
C PHE A 88 15.80 0.27 -7.96
N GLU A 89 15.99 -0.53 -9.02
CA GLU A 89 14.89 -0.95 -9.90
C GLU A 89 13.82 -1.75 -9.16
N LEU A 90 14.21 -2.60 -8.21
CA LEU A 90 13.26 -3.31 -7.35
C LEU A 90 12.47 -2.33 -6.47
N GLN A 91 13.11 -1.32 -5.88
CA GLN A 91 12.41 -0.29 -5.09
C GLN A 91 11.43 0.52 -5.95
N LYS A 92 11.83 0.92 -7.15
CA LYS A 92 10.93 1.59 -8.11
C LYS A 92 9.73 0.71 -8.48
N ARG A 93 9.95 -0.59 -8.71
CA ARG A 93 8.88 -1.53 -9.01
C ARG A 93 7.90 -1.65 -7.86
N ILE A 94 8.38 -1.82 -6.62
CA ILE A 94 7.53 -1.92 -5.42
C ILE A 94 6.70 -0.64 -5.25
N ALA A 95 7.32 0.53 -5.43
CA ALA A 95 6.61 1.81 -5.35
C ALA A 95 5.53 1.94 -6.44
N ARG A 96 5.86 1.59 -7.69
CA ARG A 96 4.91 1.55 -8.81
C ARG A 96 3.76 0.59 -8.56
N GLU A 97 4.03 -0.62 -8.06
CA GLU A 97 2.98 -1.60 -7.74
C GLU A 97 1.99 -1.05 -6.71
N ARG A 98 2.45 -0.19 -5.79
CA ARG A 98 1.63 0.53 -4.80
C ARG A 98 0.98 1.82 -5.34
N GLY A 99 1.18 2.15 -6.62
CA GLY A 99 0.68 3.39 -7.23
C GLY A 99 1.41 4.65 -6.74
N GLN A 100 2.61 4.48 -6.17
CA GLN A 100 3.55 5.54 -5.83
C GLN A 100 4.62 5.60 -6.92
N THR A 101 4.25 6.05 -8.12
CA THR A 101 5.18 6.03 -9.26
C THR A 101 6.37 6.95 -9.01
N VAL A 102 7.57 6.39 -9.11
CA VAL A 102 8.84 7.10 -9.02
C VAL A 102 9.58 6.87 -10.34
N GLU A 103 9.69 7.90 -11.18
CA GLU A 103 10.42 7.81 -12.45
C GLU A 103 11.92 7.61 -12.20
N GLU A 104 12.49 8.45 -11.33
CA GLU A 104 13.89 8.41 -10.92
C GLU A 104 13.98 8.58 -9.41
N ILE A 105 14.81 7.77 -8.75
CA ILE A 105 15.09 7.94 -7.32
C ILE A 105 16.13 9.05 -7.19
N PRO A 106 15.81 10.16 -6.49
CA PRO A 106 16.76 11.26 -6.29
C PRO A 106 18.09 10.79 -5.68
N PRO A 107 19.23 11.41 -6.02
CA PRO A 107 20.55 10.98 -5.53
C PRO A 107 20.65 10.92 -4.00
N ASP A 108 20.07 11.88 -3.29
CA ASP A 108 20.02 11.92 -1.83
C ASP A 108 19.22 10.76 -1.24
N VAL A 109 18.08 10.41 -1.86
CA VAL A 109 17.28 9.24 -1.46
C VAL A 109 18.02 7.94 -1.76
N ARG A 110 18.74 7.85 -2.89
CA ARG A 110 19.60 6.69 -3.21
C ARG A 110 20.68 6.50 -2.15
N GLU A 111 21.35 7.59 -1.75
CA GLU A 111 22.34 7.57 -0.67
C GLU A 111 21.74 7.07 0.65
N GLN A 112 20.57 7.59 1.05
CA GLN A 112 19.88 7.13 2.25
C GLN A 112 19.52 5.64 2.19
N MET A 113 19.03 5.14 1.05
CA MET A 113 18.75 3.72 0.86
C MET A 113 20.00 2.85 1.02
N MET A 114 21.14 3.30 0.47
CA MET A 114 22.41 2.61 0.63
C MET A 114 22.88 2.61 2.09
N ASP A 115 22.78 3.75 2.77
CA ASP A 115 23.18 3.88 4.17
C ASP A 115 22.34 2.96 5.07
N VAL A 116 21.01 2.93 4.90
CA VAL A 116 20.12 2.01 5.65
C VAL A 116 20.51 0.55 5.42
N ALA A 117 20.75 0.17 4.15
CA ALA A 117 21.14 -1.21 3.84
C ALA A 117 22.52 -1.58 4.41
N ILE A 118 23.48 -0.64 4.41
CA ILE A 118 24.81 -0.82 5.02
C ILE A 118 24.70 -1.00 6.53
N GLU A 119 23.90 -0.17 7.20
CA GLU A 119 23.70 -0.28 8.65
C GLU A 119 22.97 -1.58 9.04
N ASP A 120 21.95 -2.00 8.29
CA ASP A 120 21.30 -3.30 8.52
C ASP A 120 22.28 -4.48 8.33
N GLN A 121 23.25 -4.39 7.40
CA GLN A 121 24.33 -5.38 7.29
C GLN A 121 25.26 -5.36 8.50
N LYS A 122 25.62 -4.18 9.01
CA LYS A 122 26.47 -4.07 10.21
C LYS A 122 25.75 -4.65 11.42
N HIS A 123 24.50 -4.27 11.66
CA HIS A 123 23.72 -4.76 12.78
C HIS A 123 23.52 -6.27 12.76
N SER A 124 23.16 -6.84 11.61
CA SER A 124 23.03 -8.30 11.49
C SER A 124 24.37 -9.03 11.69
N LEU A 125 25.49 -8.45 11.25
CA LEU A 125 26.82 -9.00 11.48
C LEU A 125 27.26 -8.90 12.94
N ASP A 126 26.94 -7.78 13.59
CA ASP A 126 27.20 -7.53 15.00
C ASP A 126 26.43 -8.51 15.87
N ALA A 127 25.16 -8.77 15.57
CA ALA A 127 24.35 -9.76 16.26
C ALA A 127 25.05 -11.14 16.28
N TRP A 128 25.63 -11.56 15.14
CA TRP A 128 26.42 -12.80 15.09
C TRP A 128 27.70 -12.73 15.92
N MET A 129 28.43 -11.61 15.88
CA MET A 129 29.65 -11.44 16.68
C MET A 129 29.34 -11.48 18.18
N GLU A 130 28.34 -10.72 18.61
CA GLU A 130 27.88 -10.63 20.00
C GLU A 130 27.37 -11.99 20.48
N TYR A 131 26.52 -12.66 19.71
CA TYR A 131 26.02 -13.98 20.09
C TYR A 131 27.14 -15.02 20.21
N LEU A 132 28.01 -15.17 19.20
CA LEU A 132 29.06 -16.18 19.24
C LEU A 132 30.10 -15.90 20.34
N THR A 133 30.25 -14.65 20.76
CA THR A 133 31.17 -14.26 21.85
C THR A 133 30.51 -14.13 23.22
N SER A 134 29.20 -14.29 23.31
CA SER A 134 28.48 -14.28 24.57
C SER A 134 28.59 -15.60 25.32
N ASN A 135 28.20 -15.57 26.59
CA ASN A 135 28.10 -16.75 27.44
C ASN A 135 26.92 -17.66 27.07
N ASP A 136 25.97 -17.18 26.26
CA ASP A 136 24.81 -17.96 25.82
C ASP A 136 25.17 -18.97 24.71
N ALA A 137 26.18 -18.65 23.91
CA ALA A 137 26.71 -19.56 22.91
C ALA A 137 27.69 -20.54 23.57
N VAL A 138 27.17 -21.56 24.24
CA VAL A 138 27.94 -22.61 24.92
C VAL A 138 28.48 -23.63 23.91
N TYR A 139 29.19 -23.14 22.89
CA TYR A 139 29.83 -23.95 21.87
C TYR A 139 31.35 -23.93 22.03
N PRO A 140 32.06 -25.02 21.66
CA PRO A 140 33.50 -25.01 21.51
C PRO A 140 33.97 -23.92 20.54
N ALA A 141 35.12 -23.29 20.78
CA ALA A 141 35.57 -22.18 19.95
C ALA A 141 35.82 -22.56 18.50
N TRP A 142 36.27 -23.80 18.26
CA TRP A 142 36.43 -24.32 16.92
C TRP A 142 35.11 -24.32 16.14
N PHE A 143 33.98 -24.61 16.80
CA PHE A 143 32.66 -24.60 16.17
C PHE A 143 32.18 -23.18 15.94
N LYS A 144 32.40 -22.26 16.90
CA LYS A 144 32.11 -20.82 16.74
C LYS A 144 32.84 -20.25 15.52
N TYR A 145 34.14 -20.55 15.39
CA TYR A 145 34.95 -20.19 14.23
C TYR A 145 34.38 -20.81 12.93
N TYR A 146 34.02 -22.10 12.95
CA TYR A 146 33.45 -22.77 11.80
C TYR A 146 32.15 -22.11 11.34
N ALA A 147 31.19 -21.93 12.25
CA ALA A 147 29.90 -21.32 11.99
C ALA A 147 30.04 -19.92 11.41
N TRP A 148 30.86 -19.06 12.03
CA TRP A 148 31.17 -17.72 11.50
C TRP A 148 31.65 -17.77 10.04
N ASN A 149 32.61 -18.63 9.71
CA ASN A 149 33.15 -18.75 8.35
C ASN A 149 32.17 -19.33 7.32
N GLN A 150 31.07 -19.95 7.77
CA GLN A 150 29.98 -20.35 6.90
C GLN A 150 28.98 -19.20 6.73
N ILE A 151 28.53 -18.58 7.83
CA ILE A 151 27.50 -17.53 7.85
C ILE A 151 27.90 -16.31 7.02
N ILE A 152 29.16 -15.87 7.09
CA ILE A 152 29.62 -14.68 6.33
C ILE A 152 29.55 -14.86 4.80
N LYS A 153 29.31 -16.09 4.32
CA LYS A 153 29.15 -16.43 2.89
C LYS A 153 27.69 -16.53 2.46
N LEU A 154 26.75 -16.35 3.38
CA LEU A 154 25.32 -16.51 3.15
C LEU A 154 24.61 -15.16 3.14
N SER A 155 23.58 -15.08 2.30
CA SER A 155 22.53 -14.06 2.38
C SER A 155 21.41 -14.57 3.29
N GLN A 156 20.40 -13.74 3.58
CA GLN A 156 19.20 -14.17 4.32
C GLN A 156 18.57 -15.48 3.78
N PHE A 157 17.96 -16.24 4.69
CA PHE A 157 17.25 -17.48 4.41
C PHE A 157 16.04 -17.23 3.51
N ASP A 158 16.00 -17.89 2.35
CA ASP A 158 14.87 -17.83 1.43
C ASP A 158 13.85 -18.91 1.82
N LYS A 159 12.78 -18.52 2.52
CA LYS A 159 11.78 -19.47 3.03
C LYS A 159 11.03 -20.20 1.93
N GLU A 160 10.80 -19.55 0.80
CA GLU A 160 10.05 -20.13 -0.32
C GLU A 160 10.84 -21.29 -0.93
N ARG A 161 12.15 -21.12 -1.01
CA ARG A 161 13.06 -22.15 -1.54
C ARG A 161 13.62 -23.10 -0.48
N GLY A 162 13.52 -22.73 0.80
CA GLY A 162 14.12 -23.47 1.91
C GLY A 162 15.65 -23.52 1.82
N GLU A 163 16.28 -22.47 1.31
CA GLU A 163 17.74 -22.43 1.09
C GLU A 163 18.36 -21.05 1.35
N PHE A 164 19.68 -21.01 1.51
CA PHE A 164 20.44 -19.77 1.55
C PHE A 164 21.04 -19.43 0.20
N LYS A 165 20.89 -18.18 -0.25
CA LYS A 165 21.67 -17.65 -1.36
C LYS A 165 23.10 -17.37 -0.91
N LYS A 166 24.05 -17.48 -1.84
CA LYS A 166 25.44 -17.10 -1.59
C LYS A 166 25.59 -15.58 -1.60
N ARG A 167 26.44 -15.05 -0.71
CA ARG A 167 26.83 -13.65 -0.69
C ARG A 167 27.91 -13.38 -1.74
N THR A 168 27.78 -12.24 -2.40
CA THR A 168 28.75 -11.61 -3.31
C THR A 168 29.10 -10.22 -2.79
N ASP A 169 30.08 -9.57 -3.42
CA ASP A 169 30.44 -8.17 -3.15
C ASP A 169 29.32 -7.15 -3.44
N SER A 170 28.32 -7.54 -4.23
CA SER A 170 27.12 -6.77 -4.58
C SER A 170 25.88 -7.16 -3.77
N THR A 171 26.00 -8.00 -2.74
CA THR A 171 24.84 -8.43 -1.93
C THR A 171 24.40 -7.32 -0.98
N VAL A 172 23.19 -6.82 -1.19
CA VAL A 172 22.60 -5.74 -0.38
C VAL A 172 21.93 -6.26 0.89
N ALA A 173 21.43 -7.49 0.89
CA ALA A 173 20.69 -8.05 2.02
C ALA A 173 21.54 -8.17 3.30
N PRO A 174 20.91 -8.09 4.49
CA PRO A 174 21.55 -8.39 5.78
C PRO A 174 22.12 -9.82 5.82
N TYR A 175 22.92 -10.10 6.85
CA TYR A 175 23.34 -11.46 7.17
C TYR A 175 22.13 -12.29 7.64
N PRO A 176 22.18 -13.64 7.55
CA PRO A 176 21.13 -14.51 8.07
C PRO A 176 20.74 -14.19 9.52
N ASP A 177 19.46 -14.33 9.86
CA ASP A 177 19.05 -14.31 11.27
C ASP A 177 19.66 -15.49 12.04
N ILE A 178 19.81 -15.33 13.36
CA ILE A 178 20.38 -16.36 14.23
C ILE A 178 19.28 -17.32 14.67
N TYR A 179 19.22 -18.49 14.03
CA TYR A 179 18.41 -19.61 14.50
C TYR A 179 19.21 -20.46 15.48
N ARG A 180 19.10 -20.13 16.78
CA ARG A 180 19.91 -20.71 17.87
C ARG A 180 19.71 -22.22 18.04
N GLU A 181 18.46 -22.69 17.99
CA GLU A 181 18.14 -24.11 18.13
C GLU A 181 18.73 -24.96 16.97
N PRO A 182 18.48 -24.64 15.68
CA PRO A 182 19.18 -25.29 14.57
C PRO A 182 20.70 -25.27 14.69
N LEU A 183 21.29 -24.16 15.16
CA LEU A 183 22.74 -24.07 15.32
C LEU A 183 23.27 -25.00 16.43
N ALA A 184 22.56 -25.09 17.55
CA ALA A 184 22.89 -26.00 18.65
C ALA A 184 22.81 -27.47 18.21
N GLN A 185 21.75 -27.84 17.46
CA GLN A 185 21.63 -29.19 16.92
C GLN A 185 22.81 -29.58 16.01
N ILE A 186 23.33 -28.64 15.21
CA ILE A 186 24.53 -28.89 14.39
C ILE A 186 25.77 -29.03 15.26
N ALA A 187 25.94 -28.20 16.29
CA ALA A 187 27.07 -28.27 17.22
C ALA A 187 27.12 -29.64 17.91
N ASP A 188 25.99 -30.07 18.48
CA ASP A 188 25.84 -31.36 19.16
C ASP A 188 26.12 -32.53 18.21
N LEU A 189 25.64 -32.43 16.96
CA LEU A 189 25.89 -33.46 15.96
C LEU A 189 27.37 -33.56 15.62
N TYR A 190 28.08 -32.44 15.50
CA TYR A 190 29.49 -32.44 15.13
C TYR A 190 30.38 -32.90 16.29
N GLU A 191 30.04 -32.58 17.54
CA GLU A 191 30.71 -33.12 18.73
C GLU A 191 30.45 -34.63 18.87
N ARG A 192 29.22 -35.12 18.68
CA ARG A 192 28.95 -36.57 18.65
C ARG A 192 29.78 -37.31 17.60
N PHE A 193 29.94 -36.71 16.42
CA PHE A 193 30.80 -37.27 15.38
C PHE A 193 32.29 -37.29 15.77
N LYS A 194 32.76 -36.25 16.46
CA LYS A 194 34.13 -36.17 16.99
C LYS A 194 34.38 -37.26 18.06
N ASP A 195 33.45 -37.43 18.98
CA ASP A 195 33.54 -38.39 20.10
C ASP A 195 33.34 -39.85 19.65
N ASN A 196 32.51 -40.08 18.63
CA ASN A 196 32.24 -41.41 18.08
C ASN A 196 32.12 -41.39 16.54
N ASN A 197 33.24 -41.61 15.86
CA ASN A 197 33.32 -41.67 14.40
C ASN A 197 32.58 -42.89 13.78
N GLU A 198 32.06 -43.83 14.58
CA GLU A 198 31.20 -44.94 14.12
C GLU A 198 29.71 -44.59 14.14
N ASP A 199 29.31 -43.44 14.68
CA ASP A 199 27.93 -42.95 14.59
C ASP A 199 27.60 -42.61 13.12
N SER A 200 26.92 -43.54 12.45
CA SER A 200 26.56 -43.41 11.04
C SER A 200 25.63 -42.23 10.72
N GLU A 201 24.80 -41.82 11.68
CA GLU A 201 23.89 -40.68 11.53
C GLU A 201 24.68 -39.38 11.66
N ALA A 202 25.45 -39.24 12.74
CA ALA A 202 26.31 -38.07 12.95
C ALA A 202 27.32 -37.93 11.80
N ARG A 203 27.88 -39.04 11.28
CA ARG A 203 28.75 -39.03 10.10
C ARG A 203 28.05 -38.47 8.87
N ARG A 204 26.87 -39.02 8.54
CA ARG A 204 26.11 -38.61 7.35
C ARG A 204 25.77 -37.12 7.38
N GLU A 205 25.32 -36.63 8.52
CA GLU A 205 24.95 -35.22 8.69
C GLU A 205 26.20 -34.32 8.78
N PHE A 206 27.31 -34.79 9.37
CA PHE A 206 28.60 -34.11 9.31
C PHE A 206 29.11 -34.01 7.86
N ASP A 207 28.89 -34.98 6.98
CA ASP A 207 29.35 -34.89 5.60
C ASP A 207 28.50 -33.90 4.75
N LYS A 208 27.32 -33.45 5.23
CA LYS A 208 26.54 -32.40 4.57
C LYS A 208 27.26 -31.04 4.61
N LYS A 209 26.96 -30.21 3.60
CA LYS A 209 27.35 -28.78 3.60
C LYS A 209 26.57 -28.05 4.68
N PHE A 210 27.27 -27.27 5.51
CA PHE A 210 26.64 -26.52 6.61
C PHE A 210 25.43 -25.69 6.16
N PRO A 211 25.47 -24.90 5.07
CA PRO A 211 24.31 -24.10 4.66
C PRO A 211 23.07 -24.96 4.38
N SER A 212 23.25 -26.15 3.80
CA SER A 212 22.15 -27.06 3.49
C SER A 212 21.56 -27.69 4.75
N LEU A 213 22.41 -28.14 5.68
CA LEU A 213 21.95 -28.70 6.95
C LEU A 213 21.27 -27.63 7.82
N TYR A 214 21.85 -26.42 7.88
CA TYR A 214 21.26 -25.32 8.62
C TYR A 214 19.91 -24.91 8.05
N ALA A 215 19.80 -24.79 6.73
CA ALA A 215 18.53 -24.53 6.04
C ALA A 215 17.48 -25.61 6.31
N GLU A 216 17.85 -26.89 6.27
CA GLU A 216 16.97 -28.03 6.56
C GLU A 216 16.41 -27.95 8.00
N LEU A 217 17.27 -27.68 8.98
CA LEU A 217 16.87 -27.59 10.38
C LEU A 217 16.04 -26.33 10.66
N ILE A 218 16.34 -25.20 10.01
CA ILE A 218 15.50 -24.00 10.06
C ILE A 218 14.13 -24.30 9.48
N ALA A 219 14.04 -24.92 8.31
CA ALA A 219 12.77 -25.26 7.69
C ALA A 219 11.94 -26.19 8.58
N LYS A 220 12.57 -27.18 9.23
CA LYS A 220 11.91 -28.06 10.20
C LYS A 220 11.43 -27.31 11.45
N SER A 221 12.27 -26.47 12.05
CA SER A 221 11.92 -25.68 13.24
C SER A 221 10.79 -24.70 12.93
N LEU A 222 10.86 -24.00 11.79
CA LEU A 222 9.79 -23.15 11.31
C LEU A 222 8.52 -23.96 11.05
N ALA A 223 8.56 -25.08 10.32
CA ALA A 223 7.41 -25.93 10.06
C ALA A 223 6.77 -26.47 11.36
N ALA A 224 7.56 -26.91 12.33
CA ALA A 224 7.06 -27.33 13.64
C ALA A 224 6.41 -26.16 14.41
N SER A 225 6.96 -24.95 14.29
CA SER A 225 6.29 -23.74 14.79
C SER A 225 4.99 -23.44 14.03
N MET A 226 4.87 -23.89 12.77
CA MET A 226 3.65 -23.74 11.96
C MET A 226 2.58 -24.79 12.27
N GLU A 227 2.96 -26.03 12.54
CA GLU A 227 2.02 -27.11 12.88
C GLU A 227 1.33 -26.88 14.22
N ASN A 228 1.94 -26.08 15.11
CA ASN A 228 1.31 -25.58 16.35
C ASN A 228 0.45 -24.30 16.16
N ARG A 229 0.21 -23.81 14.94
CA ARG A 229 -0.52 -22.54 14.63
C ARG A 229 -2.06 -22.63 14.67
N GLU A 230 -2.64 -23.69 15.19
CA GLU A 230 -4.08 -23.65 15.54
C GLU A 230 -4.37 -22.56 16.59
N GLU A 231 -3.36 -22.17 17.39
CA GLU A 231 -3.49 -21.02 18.28
C GLU A 231 -3.46 -19.70 17.50
N ILE A 232 -4.60 -19.02 17.52
CA ILE A 232 -4.80 -17.71 16.90
C ILE A 232 -4.92 -16.60 17.95
N ARG A 233 -5.03 -16.95 19.23
CA ARG A 233 -5.10 -15.98 20.33
C ARG A 233 -3.76 -15.34 20.54
N GLY A 234 -3.82 -14.06 20.87
CA GLY A 234 -2.67 -13.21 20.94
C GLY A 234 -3.06 -11.80 21.29
N SER A 235 -2.13 -10.88 21.10
CA SER A 235 -2.36 -9.46 21.38
C SER A 235 -1.65 -8.55 20.39
N TRP A 236 -2.27 -7.41 20.13
CA TRP A 236 -1.66 -6.31 19.40
C TRP A 236 -0.73 -5.53 20.32
N VAL A 237 0.51 -5.32 19.87
CA VAL A 237 1.44 -4.37 20.48
C VAL A 237 1.57 -3.18 19.55
N LYS A 238 1.46 -1.98 20.11
CA LYS A 238 1.71 -0.72 19.43
C LYS A 238 3.12 -0.22 19.76
N TYR A 239 3.86 0.16 18.74
CA TYR A 239 5.13 0.85 18.81
C TYR A 239 4.89 2.29 18.35
N GLU A 240 5.18 3.26 19.22
CA GLU A 240 4.79 4.65 19.00
C GLU A 240 5.75 5.38 18.07
N GLN A 241 5.19 6.21 17.18
CA GLN A 241 5.95 7.02 16.25
C GLN A 241 7.02 7.87 16.96
N GLY A 242 8.26 7.80 16.49
CA GLY A 242 9.39 8.59 16.97
C GLY A 242 10.00 8.13 18.31
N ASP A 243 9.56 6.99 18.87
CA ASP A 243 10.17 6.41 20.07
C ASP A 243 11.29 5.43 19.68
N ASN A 244 12.55 5.85 19.83
CA ASN A 244 13.72 5.02 19.58
C ASN A 244 13.76 3.74 20.45
N ALA A 245 13.22 3.78 21.67
CA ALA A 245 13.13 2.59 22.51
C ALA A 245 12.06 1.62 21.98
N ALA A 246 10.98 2.13 21.38
CA ALA A 246 10.01 1.30 20.68
C ALA A 246 10.59 0.67 19.42
N ALA A 247 11.40 1.38 18.64
CA ALA A 247 12.11 0.83 17.49
C ALA A 247 13.03 -0.34 17.87
N GLN A 248 13.79 -0.19 18.95
CA GLN A 248 14.64 -1.27 19.48
C GLN A 248 13.80 -2.50 19.91
N LYS A 249 12.72 -2.29 20.67
CA LYS A 249 11.82 -3.38 21.09
C LYS A 249 11.14 -4.07 19.91
N LEU A 250 10.78 -3.32 18.87
CA LEU A 250 10.21 -3.87 17.65
C LEU A 250 11.23 -4.78 16.98
N PHE A 251 12.44 -4.30 16.72
CA PHE A 251 13.54 -5.09 16.15
C PHE A 251 13.77 -6.39 16.94
N GLU A 252 13.98 -6.29 18.26
CA GLU A 252 14.23 -7.46 19.14
C GLU A 252 13.08 -8.48 19.11
N SER A 253 11.83 -8.01 19.02
CA SER A 253 10.66 -8.90 18.98
C SER A 253 10.52 -9.68 17.68
N LEU A 254 11.15 -9.22 16.60
CA LEU A 254 11.06 -9.83 15.26
C LEU A 254 12.29 -10.69 14.93
N GLU A 255 13.42 -10.46 15.59
CA GLU A 255 14.68 -11.17 15.35
C GLU A 255 14.52 -12.69 15.50
N GLY A 256 14.99 -13.45 14.52
CA GLY A 256 14.98 -14.92 14.55
C GLY A 256 13.58 -15.55 14.49
N LYS A 257 12.51 -14.74 14.42
CA LYS A 257 11.13 -15.24 14.29
C LYS A 257 10.79 -15.67 12.87
N GLY A 258 11.68 -15.38 11.91
CA GLY A 258 11.46 -15.69 10.52
C GLY A 258 10.14 -15.09 10.04
N THR A 259 9.94 -13.79 10.20
CA THR A 259 8.75 -13.10 9.62
C THR A 259 8.93 -12.84 8.13
N GLY A 260 10.17 -12.60 7.69
CA GLY A 260 10.47 -12.17 6.33
C GLY A 260 10.16 -10.69 6.08
N TRP A 261 9.89 -9.93 7.15
CA TRP A 261 9.69 -8.48 7.08
C TRP A 261 11.04 -7.77 7.09
N CYS A 262 11.18 -6.74 6.26
CA CYS A 262 12.37 -5.86 6.30
C CYS A 262 12.55 -5.20 7.67
N THR A 263 11.47 -4.99 8.42
CA THR A 263 11.45 -4.45 9.79
C THR A 263 12.21 -5.30 10.80
N ALA A 264 12.60 -6.54 10.44
CA ALA A 264 13.56 -7.31 11.23
C ALA A 264 15.00 -6.76 11.15
N GLY A 265 15.27 -5.80 10.27
CA GLY A 265 16.49 -4.97 10.31
C GLY A 265 16.31 -3.76 11.23
N ARG A 266 17.32 -3.49 12.06
CA ARG A 266 17.25 -2.44 13.10
C ARG A 266 17.07 -1.05 12.51
N SER A 267 17.86 -0.66 11.52
CA SER A 267 17.78 0.68 10.91
C SER A 267 16.48 0.84 10.12
N THR A 268 15.99 -0.25 9.52
CA THR A 268 14.66 -0.28 8.92
C THR A 268 13.54 -0.09 9.96
N ALA A 269 13.63 -0.72 11.13
CA ALA A 269 12.66 -0.53 12.22
C ALA A 269 12.66 0.91 12.73
N GLU A 270 13.83 1.51 12.94
CA GLU A 270 14.00 2.92 13.33
C GLU A 270 13.34 3.85 12.30
N THR A 271 13.66 3.68 11.01
CA THR A 271 13.07 4.49 9.93
C THR A 271 11.55 4.35 9.87
N GLN A 272 11.01 3.15 10.07
CA GLN A 272 9.56 2.92 10.03
C GLN A 272 8.85 3.56 11.23
N ILE A 273 9.45 3.48 12.42
CA ILE A 273 8.93 4.13 13.63
C ILE A 273 9.04 5.65 13.56
N GLU A 274 10.08 6.22 12.95
CA GLU A 274 10.11 7.66 12.67
C GLU A 274 8.95 8.07 11.74
N SER A 275 8.65 7.23 10.75
CA SER A 275 7.61 7.51 9.75
C SER A 275 6.17 7.40 10.27
N GLY A 276 5.91 6.59 11.29
CA GLY A 276 4.55 6.37 11.81
C GLY A 276 4.47 5.34 12.93
N ASP A 277 3.27 5.21 13.52
CA ASP A 277 3.00 4.12 14.46
C ASP A 277 3.18 2.75 13.79
N PHE A 278 3.58 1.73 14.54
CA PHE A 278 3.71 0.37 14.04
C PHE A 278 2.96 -0.60 14.95
N TYR A 279 2.17 -1.50 14.38
CA TYR A 279 1.42 -2.50 15.12
C TYR A 279 1.87 -3.89 14.74
N VAL A 280 2.07 -4.77 15.71
CA VAL A 280 2.32 -6.19 15.46
C VAL A 280 1.37 -7.02 16.30
N TYR A 281 0.74 -8.02 15.67
CA TYR A 281 -0.02 -9.04 16.37
C TYR A 281 0.88 -10.22 16.68
N TYR A 282 1.01 -10.53 17.97
CA TYR A 282 1.75 -11.70 18.45
C TYR A 282 0.78 -12.75 18.96
N THR A 283 0.81 -13.94 18.37
CA THR A 283 0.12 -15.10 18.93
C THR A 283 0.88 -15.67 20.10
N ASN A 284 0.14 -16.35 20.96
CA ASN A 284 0.68 -17.00 22.13
C ASN A 284 1.58 -18.18 21.74
N ASP A 285 2.71 -18.33 22.45
CA ASP A 285 3.51 -19.54 22.43
C ASP A 285 2.87 -20.65 23.28
N ALA A 286 3.50 -21.82 23.33
CA ALA A 286 3.03 -22.96 24.11
C ALA A 286 2.93 -22.69 25.62
N SER A 287 3.57 -21.61 26.12
CA SER A 287 3.47 -21.17 27.52
C SER A 287 2.38 -20.10 27.74
N GLY A 288 1.67 -19.70 26.67
CA GLY A 288 0.61 -18.70 26.71
C GLY A 288 1.09 -17.26 26.54
N ASN A 289 2.37 -17.01 26.24
CA ASN A 289 2.91 -15.66 26.11
C ASN A 289 2.85 -15.17 24.65
N PRO A 290 2.43 -13.94 24.37
CA PRO A 290 2.31 -13.41 23.01
C PRO A 290 3.68 -13.06 22.42
N THR A 291 4.36 -14.06 21.85
CA THR A 291 5.77 -13.93 21.42
C THR A 291 5.99 -14.28 19.94
N GLN A 292 4.97 -14.74 19.22
CA GLN A 292 5.10 -15.12 17.82
C GLN A 292 4.42 -14.11 16.89
N PRO A 293 5.16 -13.23 16.19
CA PRO A 293 4.58 -12.25 15.27
C PRO A 293 3.91 -12.94 14.07
N ARG A 294 2.68 -12.52 13.74
CA ARG A 294 1.91 -13.05 12.58
C ARG A 294 1.34 -11.98 11.65
N LEU A 295 1.01 -10.80 12.18
CA LEU A 295 0.52 -9.66 11.41
C LEU A 295 1.30 -8.41 11.79
N ALA A 296 1.51 -7.52 10.83
CA ALA A 296 2.00 -6.18 11.09
C ALA A 296 1.20 -5.13 10.31
N ILE A 297 1.01 -3.95 10.91
CA ILE A 297 0.44 -2.76 10.28
C ILE A 297 1.43 -1.62 10.44
N ARG A 298 2.01 -1.16 9.33
CA ARG A 298 2.86 0.03 9.28
C ARG A 298 1.98 1.24 8.98
N MET A 299 2.01 2.24 9.86
CA MET A 299 1.32 3.50 9.62
C MET A 299 2.24 4.51 8.94
N GLU A 300 1.63 5.52 8.34
CA GLU A 300 2.28 6.76 7.90
C GLU A 300 1.70 7.89 8.75
N GLY A 301 2.51 8.41 9.66
CA GLY A 301 2.03 9.17 10.81
C GLY A 301 1.17 8.31 11.74
N LYS A 302 0.14 8.93 12.33
CA LYS A 302 -0.73 8.29 13.34
C LYS A 302 -2.10 7.85 12.81
N GLY A 303 -2.46 8.25 11.61
CA GLY A 303 -3.83 8.13 11.10
C GLY A 303 -3.98 7.50 9.72
N ARG A 304 -2.89 7.21 9.01
CA ARG A 304 -2.92 6.63 7.65
C ARG A 304 -2.29 5.26 7.65
N ILE A 305 -2.95 4.26 7.09
CA ILE A 305 -2.39 2.91 6.97
C ILE A 305 -1.50 2.88 5.74
N GLY A 306 -0.20 2.65 5.97
CA GLY A 306 0.78 2.53 4.89
C GLY A 306 0.78 1.13 4.29
N GLU A 307 0.82 0.10 5.14
CA GLU A 307 1.00 -1.29 4.69
C GLU A 307 0.54 -2.30 5.76
N VAL A 308 -0.02 -3.43 5.30
CA VAL A 308 -0.32 -4.61 6.11
C VAL A 308 0.52 -5.78 5.61
N ARG A 309 1.13 -6.51 6.55
CA ARG A 309 2.00 -7.66 6.26
C ARG A 309 1.57 -8.86 7.07
N GLY A 310 1.62 -10.03 6.46
CA GLY A 310 1.59 -11.31 7.14
C GLY A 310 2.91 -12.08 6.96
N ILE A 311 2.94 -13.34 7.39
CA ILE A 311 4.16 -14.16 7.43
C ILE A 311 4.23 -15.24 6.35
N LEU A 312 3.25 -15.31 5.44
CA LEU A 312 3.28 -16.19 4.27
C LEU A 312 4.28 -15.69 3.21
N PRO A 313 4.58 -16.49 2.17
CA PRO A 313 5.31 -16.03 0.99
C PRO A 313 4.83 -14.67 0.48
N HIS A 314 5.77 -13.84 0.02
CA HIS A 314 5.53 -12.44 -0.34
C HIS A 314 4.85 -11.58 0.75
N GLN A 315 5.00 -11.95 2.04
CA GLN A 315 4.40 -11.28 3.19
C GLN A 315 2.87 -11.33 3.20
N GLY A 316 2.29 -12.39 2.62
CA GLY A 316 0.84 -12.61 2.62
C GLY A 316 0.25 -12.86 4.00
N VAL A 317 -1.01 -12.46 4.20
CA VAL A 317 -1.78 -12.72 5.41
C VAL A 317 -2.28 -14.16 5.40
N GLU A 318 -2.16 -14.85 6.53
CA GLU A 318 -2.71 -16.19 6.71
C GLU A 318 -4.25 -16.12 6.72
N PRO A 319 -4.97 -16.99 5.98
CA PRO A 319 -6.44 -16.94 5.92
C PRO A 319 -7.12 -16.98 7.30
N LEU A 320 -6.57 -17.76 8.23
CA LEU A 320 -7.06 -17.88 9.60
C LEU A 320 -6.81 -16.63 10.48
N MET A 321 -5.91 -15.73 10.06
CA MET A 321 -5.61 -14.46 10.75
C MET A 321 -6.42 -13.28 10.18
N GLN A 322 -7.24 -13.53 9.15
CA GLN A 322 -7.98 -12.47 8.46
C GLN A 322 -8.98 -11.77 9.40
N GLU A 323 -9.67 -12.53 10.26
CA GLU A 323 -10.61 -11.97 11.24
C GLU A 323 -9.90 -11.05 12.24
N THR A 324 -8.78 -11.49 12.81
CA THR A 324 -7.95 -10.67 13.72
C THR A 324 -7.45 -9.39 13.07
N LEU A 325 -7.08 -9.46 11.78
CA LEU A 325 -6.68 -8.29 11.01
C LEU A 325 -7.87 -7.35 10.80
N ASP A 326 -9.02 -7.87 10.38
CA ASP A 326 -10.21 -7.06 10.09
C ASP A 326 -10.78 -6.37 11.34
N GLU A 327 -10.75 -7.04 12.49
CA GLU A 327 -11.06 -6.43 13.79
C GLU A 327 -10.16 -5.23 14.07
N LYS A 328 -8.84 -5.40 13.88
CA LYS A 328 -7.88 -4.30 14.10
C LYS A 328 -8.06 -3.17 13.11
N LEU A 329 -8.29 -3.50 11.84
CA LEU A 329 -8.53 -2.51 10.80
C LEU A 329 -9.79 -1.69 11.13
N GLY A 330 -10.82 -2.31 11.68
CA GLY A 330 -12.05 -1.63 12.13
C GLY A 330 -11.81 -0.48 13.12
N GLU A 331 -10.74 -0.53 13.92
CA GLU A 331 -10.38 0.56 14.84
C GLU A 331 -9.97 1.86 14.12
N PHE A 332 -9.55 1.79 12.85
CA PHE A 332 -9.15 2.96 12.05
C PHE A 332 -10.32 3.59 11.25
N GLY A 333 -11.55 3.09 11.42
CA GLY A 333 -12.74 3.67 10.79
C GLY A 333 -12.64 3.76 9.27
N THR A 334 -12.95 4.94 8.71
CA THR A 334 -13.00 5.16 7.26
C THR A 334 -11.65 4.99 6.55
N GLU A 335 -10.53 5.12 7.27
CA GLU A 335 -9.19 4.86 6.72
C GLU A 335 -9.02 3.37 6.38
N ALA A 336 -9.64 2.47 7.14
CA ALA A 336 -9.57 1.03 6.85
C ALA A 336 -10.21 0.70 5.50
N ASP A 337 -11.36 1.28 5.21
CA ASP A 337 -12.07 1.10 3.95
C ASP A 337 -11.28 1.70 2.78
N ALA A 338 -10.69 2.89 3.00
CA ALA A 338 -9.80 3.51 2.03
C ALA A 338 -8.57 2.64 1.74
N TYR A 339 -7.94 2.08 2.77
CA TYR A 339 -6.80 1.17 2.64
C TYR A 339 -7.17 -0.11 1.88
N ARG A 340 -8.26 -0.78 2.26
CA ARG A 340 -8.75 -2.00 1.59
C ARG A 340 -8.99 -1.74 0.11
N LYS A 341 -9.65 -0.62 -0.22
CA LYS A 341 -9.87 -0.21 -1.61
C LYS A 341 -8.55 0.02 -2.35
N LYS A 342 -7.60 0.77 -1.77
CA LYS A 342 -6.30 1.03 -2.40
C LYS A 342 -5.52 -0.26 -2.64
N SER A 343 -5.44 -1.12 -1.63
CA SER A 343 -4.73 -2.41 -1.71
C SER A 343 -5.31 -3.30 -2.81
N GLU A 344 -6.64 -3.45 -2.85
CA GLU A 344 -7.29 -4.29 -3.86
C GLU A 344 -7.13 -3.71 -5.27
N ASN A 345 -7.30 -2.39 -5.44
CA ASN A 345 -7.08 -1.73 -6.71
C ASN A 345 -5.66 -1.93 -7.25
N MET A 346 -4.64 -1.77 -6.39
CA MET A 346 -3.24 -1.95 -6.76
C MET A 346 -2.91 -3.41 -7.10
N ARG A 347 -3.55 -4.36 -6.40
CA ARG A 347 -3.45 -5.79 -6.73
C ARG A 347 -4.03 -6.10 -8.11
N ILE A 348 -5.23 -5.60 -8.41
CA ILE A 348 -5.88 -5.79 -9.72
C ILE A 348 -5.03 -5.12 -10.81
N LEU A 349 -4.61 -3.86 -10.62
CA LEU A 349 -3.85 -3.12 -11.62
C LEU A 349 -2.49 -3.78 -11.94
N THR A 350 -1.81 -4.31 -10.92
CA THR A 350 -0.58 -5.10 -11.11
C THR A 350 -0.84 -6.41 -11.86
N ALA A 351 -1.99 -7.06 -11.62
CA ALA A 351 -2.39 -8.24 -12.37
C ALA A 351 -2.69 -7.90 -13.85
N LEU A 352 -3.34 -6.76 -14.12
CA LEU A 352 -3.61 -6.28 -15.48
C LEU A 352 -2.32 -5.91 -16.23
N GLU A 353 -1.36 -5.27 -15.57
CA GLU A 353 -0.04 -4.97 -16.15
C GLU A 353 0.67 -6.26 -16.57
N LYS A 354 0.75 -7.26 -15.68
CA LYS A 354 1.31 -8.59 -16.00
C LYS A 354 0.55 -9.31 -17.11
N LYS A 355 -0.76 -9.12 -17.19
CA LYS A 355 -1.61 -9.71 -18.24
C LYS A 355 -1.33 -9.07 -19.60
N HIS A 356 -1.19 -7.74 -19.60
CA HIS A 356 -0.81 -6.95 -20.77
C HIS A 356 0.60 -7.29 -21.28
N GLU A 357 1.59 -7.42 -20.39
CA GLU A 357 2.95 -7.85 -20.74
C GLU A 357 2.98 -9.22 -21.43
N ARG A 358 2.08 -10.13 -21.01
CA ARG A 358 1.89 -11.46 -21.61
C ARG A 358 1.01 -11.47 -22.86
N LYS A 359 0.48 -10.30 -23.26
CA LYS A 359 -0.46 -10.13 -24.39
C LYS A 359 -1.74 -10.96 -24.24
N GLU A 360 -2.17 -11.18 -23.01
CA GLU A 360 -3.44 -11.84 -22.70
C GLU A 360 -4.60 -10.84 -22.80
N PRO A 361 -5.75 -11.19 -23.40
CA PRO A 361 -6.85 -10.25 -23.61
C PRO A 361 -7.57 -9.91 -22.30
N PHE A 362 -7.92 -8.64 -22.08
CA PHE A 362 -8.71 -8.22 -20.93
C PHE A 362 -10.13 -8.81 -20.97
N THR A 363 -10.59 -9.28 -19.80
CA THR A 363 -11.98 -9.72 -19.60
C THR A 363 -12.90 -8.51 -19.43
N ARG A 364 -14.21 -8.74 -19.37
CA ARG A 364 -15.17 -7.68 -19.04
C ARG A 364 -14.86 -7.02 -17.70
N ASP A 365 -14.58 -7.80 -16.66
CA ASP A 365 -14.32 -7.25 -15.32
C ASP A 365 -13.02 -6.45 -15.28
N ASP A 366 -11.99 -6.92 -16.02
CA ASP A 366 -10.75 -6.16 -16.21
C ASP A 366 -11.03 -4.79 -16.85
N LEU A 367 -11.85 -4.75 -17.91
CA LEU A 367 -12.20 -3.51 -18.61
C LEU A 367 -13.09 -2.60 -17.77
N VAL A 368 -14.09 -3.14 -17.06
CA VAL A 368 -14.95 -2.38 -16.12
C VAL A 368 -14.11 -1.70 -15.05
N PHE A 369 -13.12 -2.41 -14.50
CA PHE A 369 -12.15 -1.86 -13.57
C PHE A 369 -11.25 -0.81 -14.23
N LEU A 370 -10.58 -1.18 -15.33
CA LEU A 370 -9.60 -0.33 -16.01
C LEU A 370 -10.23 0.97 -16.50
N TYR A 371 -11.47 0.94 -16.97
CA TYR A 371 -12.25 2.10 -17.41
C TYR A 371 -12.97 2.83 -16.28
N GLU A 372 -12.81 2.39 -15.02
CA GLU A 372 -13.40 3.01 -13.82
C GLU A 372 -14.93 3.16 -13.89
N ILE A 373 -15.60 2.21 -14.54
CA ILE A 373 -17.04 2.28 -14.86
C ILE A 373 -17.89 2.30 -13.59
N ASN A 374 -17.51 1.50 -12.60
CA ASN A 374 -18.23 1.34 -11.33
C ASN A 374 -17.62 2.19 -10.20
N SER A 375 -16.29 2.34 -10.19
CA SER A 375 -15.60 3.10 -9.16
C SER A 375 -14.24 3.58 -9.64
N THR A 376 -13.76 4.68 -9.08
CA THR A 376 -12.42 5.20 -9.33
C THR A 376 -11.35 4.29 -8.73
N ILE A 377 -10.23 4.14 -9.46
CA ILE A 377 -9.03 3.45 -9.01
C ILE A 377 -8.27 4.39 -8.07
N ALA A 378 -7.96 3.90 -6.88
CA ALA A 378 -7.19 4.59 -5.85
C ALA A 378 -5.91 3.81 -5.56
N GLY A 379 -4.78 4.50 -5.47
CA GLY A 379 -3.48 3.96 -5.06
C GLY A 379 -2.93 4.64 -3.81
N PHE A 380 -1.67 4.34 -3.46
CA PHE A 380 -0.97 4.96 -2.33
C PHE A 380 -0.18 6.22 -2.72
N GLY A 381 -0.16 6.58 -4.01
CA GLY A 381 0.38 7.86 -4.50
C GLY A 381 -0.63 9.01 -4.42
N TYR A 382 -0.13 10.21 -4.69
CA TYR A 382 -0.93 11.45 -4.69
C TYR A 382 -1.70 11.67 -5.99
N GLU A 383 -1.18 11.15 -7.11
CA GLU A 383 -1.75 11.31 -8.44
C GLU A 383 -2.47 10.04 -8.91
N LYS A 384 -3.22 10.16 -10.01
CA LYS A 384 -3.82 9.00 -10.68
C LYS A 384 -2.72 8.05 -11.13
N ASP A 385 -2.90 6.75 -10.87
CA ASP A 385 -1.91 5.76 -11.24
C ASP A 385 -1.68 5.77 -12.77
N PRO A 386 -0.45 6.02 -13.25
CA PRO A 386 -0.15 6.17 -14.67
C PRO A 386 -0.41 4.89 -15.47
N ARG A 387 -0.36 3.71 -14.82
CA ARG A 387 -0.67 2.43 -15.46
C ARG A 387 -2.06 2.41 -16.07
N VAL A 388 -3.02 3.14 -15.49
CA VAL A 388 -4.38 3.23 -16.06
C VAL A 388 -4.34 3.83 -17.47
N ALA A 389 -3.61 4.94 -17.65
CA ALA A 389 -3.48 5.59 -18.96
C ALA A 389 -2.62 4.77 -19.93
N GLU A 390 -1.56 4.14 -19.42
CA GLU A 390 -0.67 3.28 -20.22
C GLU A 390 -1.43 2.06 -20.77
N LEU A 391 -2.16 1.33 -19.92
CA LEU A 391 -2.93 0.15 -20.32
C LEU A 391 -4.09 0.51 -21.26
N ARG A 392 -4.80 1.62 -21.00
CA ARG A 392 -5.88 2.10 -21.88
C ARG A 392 -5.38 2.54 -23.26
N ARG A 393 -4.10 2.92 -23.41
CA ARG A 393 -3.54 3.38 -24.70
C ARG A 393 -3.56 2.28 -25.75
N ASP A 394 -3.37 1.03 -25.33
CA ASP A 394 -3.32 -0.14 -26.21
C ASP A 394 -4.68 -0.84 -26.33
N CYS A 395 -5.69 -0.34 -25.63
CA CYS A 395 -7.09 -0.77 -25.72
C CYS A 395 -7.81 -0.16 -26.93
N ASN A 396 -8.85 -0.83 -27.41
CA ASN A 396 -9.76 -0.29 -28.41
C ASN A 396 -11.10 0.04 -27.75
N ALA A 397 -11.28 1.31 -27.37
CA ALA A 397 -12.46 1.77 -26.64
C ALA A 397 -13.80 1.39 -27.32
N GLU A 398 -13.87 1.38 -28.66
CA GLU A 398 -15.09 1.02 -29.39
C GLU A 398 -15.45 -0.46 -29.22
N GLU A 399 -14.48 -1.36 -29.27
CA GLU A 399 -14.70 -2.80 -29.04
C GLU A 399 -14.87 -3.10 -27.55
N ASP A 400 -14.19 -2.37 -26.69
CA ASP A 400 -14.27 -2.54 -25.24
C ASP A 400 -15.66 -2.13 -24.72
N MET A 401 -16.27 -1.08 -25.27
CA MET A 401 -17.66 -0.70 -24.93
C MET A 401 -18.67 -1.84 -25.19
N LEU A 402 -18.49 -2.62 -26.26
CA LEU A 402 -19.35 -3.77 -26.56
C LEU A 402 -19.26 -4.83 -25.45
N THR A 403 -18.05 -5.05 -24.95
CA THR A 403 -17.76 -5.99 -23.87
C THR A 403 -18.28 -5.47 -22.52
N ILE A 404 -17.99 -4.20 -22.20
CA ILE A 404 -18.35 -3.57 -20.93
C ILE A 404 -19.87 -3.47 -20.78
N PHE A 405 -20.56 -2.96 -21.81
CA PHE A 405 -22.01 -2.75 -21.79
C PHE A 405 -22.81 -3.98 -22.23
N GLU A 406 -22.13 -5.08 -22.56
CA GLU A 406 -22.73 -6.34 -23.03
C GLU A 406 -23.74 -6.08 -24.16
N CYS A 407 -23.26 -5.37 -25.19
CA CYS A 407 -24.10 -4.86 -26.27
C CYS A 407 -23.46 -5.10 -27.64
N THR A 408 -24.27 -4.94 -28.68
CA THR A 408 -23.85 -4.97 -30.08
C THR A 408 -23.67 -3.55 -30.61
N LYS A 409 -22.95 -3.38 -31.72
CA LYS A 409 -22.62 -2.05 -32.28
C LYS A 409 -23.87 -1.23 -32.59
N ASP A 410 -24.95 -1.85 -33.06
CA ASP A 410 -26.22 -1.20 -33.36
C ASP A 410 -27.02 -0.77 -32.10
N GLN A 411 -26.62 -1.25 -30.92
CA GLN A 411 -27.19 -0.84 -29.64
C GLN A 411 -26.43 0.34 -29.00
N ILE A 412 -25.35 0.81 -29.62
CA ILE A 412 -24.66 2.05 -29.24
C ILE A 412 -25.05 3.16 -30.21
N ALA A 413 -25.69 4.21 -29.69
CA ALA A 413 -26.04 5.39 -30.46
C ALA A 413 -24.96 6.48 -30.29
N HIS A 414 -24.46 7.03 -31.39
CA HIS A 414 -23.50 8.13 -31.40
C HIS A 414 -24.12 9.48 -31.79
N VAL A 415 -25.33 9.44 -32.36
CA VAL A 415 -26.13 10.61 -32.69
C VAL A 415 -27.59 10.37 -32.33
N PRO A 416 -28.39 11.42 -32.07
CA PRO A 416 -29.76 11.24 -31.58
C PRO A 416 -30.68 10.48 -32.54
N SER A 417 -30.41 10.49 -33.84
CA SER A 417 -31.21 9.77 -34.85
C SER A 417 -31.01 8.24 -34.82
N GLN A 418 -29.99 7.75 -34.13
CA GLN A 418 -29.75 6.31 -33.95
C GLN A 418 -30.48 5.75 -32.72
N ILE A 419 -30.95 6.61 -31.81
CA ILE A 419 -31.60 6.19 -30.57
C ILE A 419 -32.93 5.52 -30.89
N ASN A 420 -33.12 4.34 -30.30
CA ASN A 420 -34.32 3.52 -30.42
C ASN A 420 -34.52 2.70 -29.13
N GLU A 421 -35.58 1.90 -29.07
CA GLU A 421 -35.94 1.07 -27.91
C GLU A 421 -34.87 0.05 -27.49
N ASN A 422 -33.98 -0.36 -28.41
CA ASN A 422 -32.91 -1.32 -28.15
C ASN A 422 -31.57 -0.66 -27.79
N THR A 423 -31.51 0.68 -27.74
CA THR A 423 -30.28 1.41 -27.40
C THR A 423 -29.87 1.11 -25.96
N LYS A 424 -28.64 0.61 -25.79
CA LYS A 424 -28.02 0.28 -24.48
C LYS A 424 -26.99 1.30 -24.02
N ALA A 425 -26.40 2.06 -24.94
CA ALA A 425 -25.52 3.17 -24.62
C ALA A 425 -25.65 4.33 -25.63
N TYR A 426 -25.44 5.55 -25.15
CA TYR A 426 -25.28 6.74 -25.97
C TYR A 426 -23.88 7.32 -25.76
N VAL A 427 -23.12 7.50 -26.83
CA VAL A 427 -21.75 8.05 -26.79
C VAL A 427 -21.59 9.10 -27.89
N GLY A 428 -21.95 10.35 -27.56
CA GLY A 428 -22.01 11.42 -28.54
C GLY A 428 -22.32 12.78 -27.94
N GLN A 429 -22.30 13.82 -28.78
CA GLN A 429 -22.56 15.19 -28.35
C GLN A 429 -24.03 15.37 -27.90
N LEU A 430 -24.28 16.27 -26.95
CA LEU A 430 -25.64 16.58 -26.51
C LEU A 430 -26.31 17.57 -27.47
N GLU A 431 -27.09 17.02 -28.41
CA GLU A 431 -27.89 17.81 -29.35
C GLU A 431 -29.22 18.30 -28.74
N PRO A 432 -29.87 19.31 -29.33
CA PRO A 432 -31.17 19.77 -28.85
C PRO A 432 -32.20 18.63 -28.73
N GLY A 433 -32.87 18.59 -27.58
CA GLY A 433 -33.88 17.59 -27.24
C GLY A 433 -33.32 16.18 -26.96
N ILE A 434 -32.01 16.03 -26.74
CA ILE A 434 -31.40 14.72 -26.52
C ILE A 434 -32.02 13.97 -25.33
N PHE A 435 -32.21 14.63 -24.19
CA PHE A 435 -32.68 13.95 -22.99
C PHE A 435 -34.13 13.45 -23.09
N GLN A 436 -34.94 13.99 -24.00
CA GLN A 436 -36.27 13.48 -24.34
C GLN A 436 -36.21 12.20 -25.18
N LYS A 437 -35.15 12.02 -25.95
CA LYS A 437 -34.99 10.87 -26.86
C LYS A 437 -34.36 9.68 -26.15
N LEU A 438 -33.55 9.91 -25.12
CA LEU A 438 -32.89 8.84 -24.38
C LEU A 438 -33.92 7.95 -23.67
N PRO A 439 -33.84 6.61 -23.80
CA PRO A 439 -34.68 5.69 -23.04
C PRO A 439 -34.59 5.95 -21.54
N GLU A 440 -35.68 5.73 -20.80
CA GLU A 440 -35.76 6.06 -19.37
C GLU A 440 -34.66 5.37 -18.54
N ASN A 441 -34.42 4.09 -18.81
CA ASN A 441 -33.47 3.25 -18.07
C ASN A 441 -32.07 3.18 -18.72
N LEU A 442 -31.72 4.14 -19.58
CA LEU A 442 -30.40 4.15 -20.22
C LEU A 442 -29.32 4.59 -19.22
N GLU A 443 -28.49 3.63 -18.77
CA GLU A 443 -27.44 3.87 -17.77
C GLU A 443 -26.14 4.45 -18.35
N HIS A 444 -25.85 4.15 -19.62
CA HIS A 444 -24.58 4.48 -20.26
C HIS A 444 -24.74 5.67 -21.20
N VAL A 445 -24.63 6.88 -20.66
CA VAL A 445 -24.68 8.13 -21.45
C VAL A 445 -23.34 8.85 -21.29
N TYR A 446 -22.64 9.09 -22.40
CA TYR A 446 -21.32 9.72 -22.42
C TYR A 446 -21.27 10.79 -23.51
N THR A 447 -20.64 11.93 -23.23
CA THR A 447 -20.23 12.87 -24.30
C THR A 447 -18.92 12.43 -24.95
N SER A 448 -18.12 11.66 -24.22
CA SER A 448 -16.93 10.94 -24.69
C SER A 448 -16.65 9.80 -23.70
N PHE A 449 -16.64 8.56 -24.19
CA PHE A 449 -16.23 7.41 -23.38
C PHE A 449 -14.71 7.41 -23.18
N PRO A 450 -14.18 7.01 -22.01
CA PRO A 450 -14.89 6.63 -20.78
C PRO A 450 -15.14 7.81 -19.81
N ASP A 451 -14.40 8.91 -19.94
CA ASP A 451 -14.23 9.85 -18.83
C ASP A 451 -15.36 10.89 -18.71
N LYS A 452 -16.19 11.07 -19.74
CA LYS A 452 -17.29 12.06 -19.74
C LYS A 452 -18.67 11.42 -19.65
N LYS A 453 -18.87 10.59 -18.61
CA LYS A 453 -20.18 10.02 -18.28
C LYS A 453 -21.13 11.11 -17.77
N ILE A 454 -22.33 11.15 -18.32
CA ILE A 454 -23.41 12.00 -17.84
C ILE A 454 -24.09 11.30 -16.68
N HIS A 455 -24.15 11.97 -15.53
CA HIS A 455 -24.82 11.44 -14.35
C HIS A 455 -26.31 11.72 -14.43
N ARG A 456 -27.10 10.66 -14.36
CA ARG A 456 -28.56 10.67 -14.43
C ARG A 456 -29.11 9.77 -13.34
N GLU A 457 -30.09 10.26 -12.61
CA GLU A 457 -30.73 9.50 -11.54
C GLU A 457 -32.17 9.96 -11.29
N ASN A 458 -33.02 9.03 -10.86
CA ASN A 458 -34.36 9.36 -10.39
C ASN A 458 -34.32 9.56 -8.87
N VAL A 459 -34.82 10.69 -8.42
CA VAL A 459 -34.82 11.07 -7.02
C VAL A 459 -36.17 11.66 -6.64
N GLU A 460 -36.74 11.17 -5.55
CA GLU A 460 -37.88 11.86 -4.95
C GLU A 460 -37.46 13.20 -4.33
N ILE A 461 -38.12 14.27 -4.75
CA ILE A 461 -37.93 15.64 -4.24
C ILE A 461 -39.27 16.18 -3.73
N GLY A 462 -39.26 17.33 -3.06
CA GLY A 462 -40.49 17.96 -2.58
C GLY A 462 -41.00 17.46 -1.25
N GLY A 463 -42.09 18.08 -0.78
CA GLY A 463 -42.88 17.58 0.35
C GLY A 463 -42.33 17.87 1.76
N LYS A 464 -41.24 18.62 1.88
CA LYS A 464 -40.68 19.07 3.17
C LYS A 464 -40.64 20.59 3.26
N SER A 465 -40.99 21.15 4.42
CA SER A 465 -40.80 22.58 4.69
C SER A 465 -39.32 22.91 4.88
N ALA A 466 -38.98 24.19 4.82
CA ALA A 466 -37.63 24.68 5.11
C ALA A 466 -37.14 24.23 6.50
N GLU A 467 -37.99 24.32 7.52
CA GLU A 467 -37.69 23.93 8.90
C GLU A 467 -37.43 22.42 9.02
N GLN A 468 -38.22 21.60 8.33
CA GLN A 468 -38.02 20.15 8.29
C GLN A 468 -36.67 19.81 7.63
N LEU A 469 -36.36 20.43 6.49
CA LEU A 469 -35.11 20.22 5.78
C LEU A 469 -33.89 20.61 6.63
N ILE A 470 -33.94 21.76 7.32
CA ILE A 470 -32.87 22.21 8.22
C ILE A 470 -32.69 21.19 9.36
N SER A 471 -33.77 20.84 10.04
CA SER A 471 -33.75 19.92 11.19
C SER A 471 -33.20 18.54 10.81
N GLU A 472 -33.66 17.98 9.70
CA GLU A 472 -33.20 16.67 9.24
C GLU A 472 -31.74 16.67 8.80
N MET A 473 -31.26 17.74 8.14
CA MET A 473 -29.86 17.85 7.73
C MET A 473 -28.95 17.98 8.95
N GLU A 474 -29.32 18.82 9.93
CA GLU A 474 -28.58 18.96 11.17
C GLU A 474 -28.56 17.63 11.97
N ALA A 475 -29.68 16.91 12.02
CA ALA A 475 -29.75 15.59 12.66
C ALA A 475 -28.89 14.54 11.94
N ALA A 476 -28.69 14.66 10.63
CA ALA A 476 -27.81 13.81 9.84
C ALA A 476 -26.33 14.23 9.89
N GLY A 477 -25.97 15.26 10.68
CA GLY A 477 -24.59 15.77 10.76
C GLY A 477 -24.13 16.50 9.50
N ILE A 478 -25.07 17.00 8.68
CA ILE A 478 -24.78 17.77 7.48
C ILE A 478 -24.63 19.25 7.86
N ASN A 479 -23.54 19.86 7.42
CA ASN A 479 -23.28 21.27 7.60
C ASN A 479 -24.15 22.12 6.67
N ILE A 480 -24.75 23.19 7.20
CA ILE A 480 -25.56 24.13 6.42
C ILE A 480 -24.98 25.53 6.61
N SER A 481 -24.47 26.13 5.54
CA SER A 481 -23.91 27.49 5.57
C SER A 481 -24.94 28.54 5.99
N GLY A 482 -24.48 29.68 6.49
CA GLY A 482 -25.35 30.82 6.80
C GLY A 482 -26.17 31.29 5.59
N TYR A 483 -25.55 31.31 4.40
CA TYR A 483 -26.23 31.64 3.15
C TYR A 483 -27.34 30.63 2.81
N ALA A 484 -27.06 29.33 2.91
CA ALA A 484 -28.07 28.30 2.66
C ALA A 484 -29.24 28.38 3.65
N LYS A 485 -28.96 28.64 4.95
CA LYS A 485 -30.02 28.87 5.95
C LYS A 485 -30.86 30.11 5.62
N SER A 486 -30.23 31.19 5.14
CA SER A 486 -30.94 32.39 4.70
C SER A 486 -31.84 32.11 3.50
N MET A 487 -31.33 31.39 2.50
CA MET A 487 -32.11 31.00 1.33
C MET A 487 -33.31 30.14 1.70
N LEU A 488 -33.14 29.15 2.58
CA LEU A 488 -34.22 28.26 3.04
C LEU A 488 -35.34 29.03 3.75
N ARG A 489 -35.01 30.09 4.50
CA ARG A 489 -35.96 30.92 5.24
C ARG A 489 -36.54 32.08 4.42
N ASN A 490 -36.09 32.25 3.18
CA ASN A 490 -36.54 33.32 2.31
C ASN A 490 -37.98 33.03 1.82
N PRO A 491 -38.91 34.01 1.79
CA PRO A 491 -40.25 33.84 1.21
C PRO A 491 -40.28 33.37 -0.26
N GLU A 492 -39.21 33.58 -1.03
CA GLU A 492 -39.03 33.08 -2.40
C GLU A 492 -38.77 31.56 -2.44
N PHE A 493 -38.38 30.95 -1.32
CA PHE A 493 -38.27 29.51 -1.19
C PHE A 493 -39.66 28.88 -1.09
N VAL A 494 -40.17 28.41 -2.23
CA VAL A 494 -41.44 27.69 -2.30
C VAL A 494 -41.14 26.22 -2.60
N ALA A 495 -41.28 25.38 -1.57
CA ALA A 495 -41.10 23.93 -1.70
C ALA A 495 -42.11 23.34 -2.72
N GLY A 496 -41.63 22.40 -3.52
CA GLY A 496 -42.46 21.67 -4.47
C GLY A 496 -43.35 20.63 -3.78
N GLY A 497 -44.39 20.19 -4.51
CA GLY A 497 -45.11 18.97 -4.14
C GLY A 497 -44.17 17.76 -4.22
N ARG A 498 -44.42 16.75 -3.38
CA ARG A 498 -43.65 15.50 -3.41
C ARG A 498 -43.78 14.84 -4.79
N GLU A 499 -42.66 14.61 -5.45
CA GLU A 499 -42.62 13.98 -6.77
C GLU A 499 -41.33 13.17 -6.97
N GLU A 500 -41.37 12.21 -7.90
CA GLU A 500 -40.17 11.61 -8.46
C GLU A 500 -39.69 12.45 -9.65
N ALA A 501 -38.43 12.87 -9.62
CA ALA A 501 -37.80 13.70 -10.63
C ALA A 501 -36.52 13.04 -11.15
N THR A 502 -36.35 13.02 -12.47
CA THR A 502 -35.06 12.65 -13.08
C THR A 502 -34.13 13.85 -13.05
N LEU A 503 -33.02 13.72 -12.35
CA LEU A 503 -31.98 14.74 -12.24
C LEU A 503 -30.81 14.40 -13.16
N ILE A 504 -30.30 15.42 -13.86
CA ILE A 504 -29.19 15.32 -14.81
C ILE A 504 -28.07 16.26 -14.36
N ARG A 505 -26.88 15.71 -14.12
CA ARG A 505 -25.69 16.49 -13.77
C ARG A 505 -24.82 16.69 -15.00
N LEU A 506 -24.51 17.94 -15.31
CA LEU A 506 -23.72 18.33 -16.48
C LEU A 506 -22.61 19.28 -16.07
N THR A 507 -21.44 19.15 -16.70
CA THR A 507 -20.46 20.23 -16.71
C THR A 507 -20.92 21.36 -17.65
N VAL A 508 -20.37 22.57 -17.47
CA VAL A 508 -20.56 23.67 -18.43
C VAL A 508 -20.05 23.27 -19.83
N ALA A 509 -19.00 22.44 -19.90
CA ALA A 509 -18.53 21.87 -21.15
C ALA A 509 -19.55 20.93 -21.82
N ASP A 510 -20.25 20.09 -21.04
CA ASP A 510 -21.28 19.19 -21.58
C ASP A 510 -22.48 19.95 -22.16
N LEU A 511 -22.75 21.16 -21.67
CA LEU A 511 -23.75 22.06 -22.26
C LEU A 511 -23.32 22.61 -23.63
N GLY A 512 -22.06 22.40 -24.04
CA GLY A 512 -21.51 22.82 -25.33
C GLY A 512 -20.64 24.07 -25.28
N PHE A 513 -20.37 24.61 -24.09
CA PHE A 513 -19.51 25.79 -23.92
C PHE A 513 -18.03 25.40 -23.82
N LYS A 514 -17.22 25.85 -24.78
CA LYS A 514 -15.77 25.56 -24.81
C LYS A 514 -14.95 26.48 -23.89
N SER A 515 -15.54 27.59 -23.47
CA SER A 515 -15.00 28.59 -22.54
C SER A 515 -15.98 28.82 -21.41
N SER A 516 -15.72 29.79 -20.53
CA SER A 516 -16.70 30.16 -19.52
C SER A 516 -18.05 30.55 -20.15
N ALA A 517 -19.12 30.29 -19.41
CA ALA A 517 -20.48 30.65 -19.77
C ALA A 517 -21.15 31.36 -18.61
N THR A 518 -21.97 32.36 -18.92
CA THR A 518 -22.68 33.12 -17.89
C THR A 518 -23.87 32.33 -17.35
N THR A 519 -24.32 32.63 -16.14
CA THR A 519 -25.56 32.06 -15.59
C THR A 519 -26.73 32.22 -16.57
N ALA A 520 -26.87 33.40 -17.20
CA ALA A 520 -27.92 33.65 -18.20
C ALA A 520 -27.81 32.73 -19.44
N GLN A 521 -26.61 32.44 -19.92
CA GLN A 521 -26.44 31.52 -21.05
C GLN A 521 -26.79 30.07 -20.68
N ILE A 522 -26.53 29.67 -19.43
CA ILE A 522 -26.83 28.33 -18.93
C ILE A 522 -28.34 28.17 -18.71
N ILE A 523 -28.94 29.03 -17.88
CA ILE A 523 -30.32 28.84 -17.38
C ILE A 523 -31.35 29.84 -17.91
N GLY A 524 -30.93 30.88 -18.64
CA GLY A 524 -31.81 31.98 -19.05
C GLY A 524 -32.01 33.01 -17.94
N THR A 525 -32.97 33.92 -18.14
CA THR A 525 -33.26 35.00 -17.19
C THR A 525 -34.76 35.16 -16.94
N LYS A 526 -35.12 35.83 -15.85
CA LYS A 526 -36.52 36.18 -15.55
C LYS A 526 -37.18 37.08 -16.62
N ASP A 527 -36.37 37.75 -17.43
CA ASP A 527 -36.80 38.73 -18.44
C ASP A 527 -36.89 38.12 -19.86
N ASP A 528 -36.66 36.81 -19.98
CA ASP A 528 -36.77 36.08 -21.24
C ASP A 528 -38.19 36.17 -21.83
N VAL A 529 -38.27 36.16 -23.16
CA VAL A 529 -39.52 36.23 -23.92
C VAL A 529 -39.61 35.13 -24.97
N ASP A 530 -40.83 34.68 -25.28
CA ASP A 530 -41.10 33.73 -26.34
C ASP A 530 -40.92 34.35 -27.74
N LYS A 531 -41.06 33.53 -28.78
CA LYS A 531 -41.00 33.96 -30.19
C LYS A 531 -42.01 35.05 -30.58
N ASN A 532 -43.03 35.31 -29.76
CA ASN A 532 -44.06 36.32 -29.97
C ASN A 532 -43.86 37.55 -29.04
N GLY A 533 -42.76 37.61 -28.29
CA GLY A 533 -42.46 38.68 -27.35
C GLY A 533 -43.24 38.61 -26.03
N LYS A 534 -43.88 37.47 -25.71
CA LYS A 534 -44.56 37.27 -24.42
C LYS A 534 -43.57 36.83 -23.36
N PRO A 535 -43.70 37.27 -22.09
CA PRO A 535 -42.83 36.82 -21.00
C PRO A 535 -42.78 35.29 -20.92
N ALA A 536 -41.56 34.75 -20.98
CA ALA A 536 -41.25 33.32 -20.93
C ALA A 536 -39.95 33.14 -20.13
N PRO A 537 -39.99 33.38 -18.81
CA PRO A 537 -38.79 33.43 -17.97
C PRO A 537 -38.02 32.10 -18.00
N PHE A 538 -36.69 32.19 -18.05
CA PHE A 538 -35.73 31.07 -18.03
C PHE A 538 -35.90 30.08 -19.19
N THR A 539 -36.26 30.58 -20.38
CA THR A 539 -36.46 29.76 -21.59
C THR A 539 -35.38 29.94 -22.65
N SER A 540 -34.54 30.97 -22.53
CA SER A 540 -33.43 31.22 -23.47
C SER A 540 -32.15 30.45 -23.15
N GLY A 541 -32.07 29.85 -21.95
CA GLY A 541 -30.89 29.12 -21.51
C GLY A 541 -30.67 27.81 -22.29
N ARG A 542 -29.39 27.44 -22.45
CA ARG A 542 -28.96 26.22 -23.15
C ARG A 542 -29.61 24.94 -22.60
N ILE A 543 -29.96 24.91 -21.31
CA ILE A 543 -30.67 23.77 -20.70
C ILE A 543 -32.02 23.49 -21.38
N THR A 544 -32.72 24.53 -21.83
CA THR A 544 -34.05 24.40 -22.45
C THR A 544 -33.94 23.73 -23.81
N GLU A 545 -32.89 24.04 -24.57
CA GLU A 545 -32.62 23.41 -25.88
C GLU A 545 -32.34 21.91 -25.72
N LEU A 546 -31.62 21.51 -24.66
CA LEU A 546 -31.37 20.10 -24.33
C LEU A 546 -32.59 19.40 -23.74
N GLY A 547 -33.66 20.16 -23.46
CA GLY A 547 -34.89 19.65 -22.88
C GLY A 547 -34.82 19.40 -21.37
N LEU A 548 -33.98 20.15 -20.70
CA LEU A 548 -33.93 20.23 -19.25
C LEU A 548 -34.71 21.47 -18.79
N GLU A 549 -34.99 21.51 -17.50
CA GLU A 549 -35.61 22.66 -16.85
C GLU A 549 -35.01 22.90 -15.47
N LEU A 550 -35.34 24.06 -14.91
CA LEU A 550 -34.91 24.43 -13.58
C LEU A 550 -35.46 23.47 -12.52
N CYS A 551 -34.59 23.09 -11.59
CA CYS A 551 -34.97 22.39 -10.39
C CYS A 551 -35.84 23.29 -9.49
N PRO A 552 -36.89 22.74 -8.85
CA PRO A 552 -37.52 23.37 -7.70
C PRO A 552 -36.49 23.72 -6.62
N PRO A 553 -36.68 24.82 -5.87
CA PRO A 553 -35.67 25.32 -4.93
C PRO A 553 -35.33 24.35 -3.80
N ASP A 554 -36.24 23.45 -3.46
CA ASP A 554 -36.05 22.40 -2.45
C ASP A 554 -35.35 21.14 -2.98
N THR A 555 -35.00 21.07 -4.27
CA THR A 555 -34.28 19.94 -4.87
C THR A 555 -32.92 19.72 -4.21
N GLY A 556 -32.12 20.79 -4.04
CA GLY A 556 -30.80 20.70 -3.41
C GLY A 556 -30.84 20.15 -1.99
N PRO A 557 -31.62 20.77 -1.09
CA PRO A 557 -31.82 20.28 0.28
C PRO A 557 -32.32 18.82 0.35
N ASN A 558 -33.32 18.44 -0.45
CA ASN A 558 -33.83 17.07 -0.47
C ASN A 558 -32.79 16.08 -0.99
N TYR A 559 -32.09 16.43 -2.06
CA TYR A 559 -31.05 15.60 -2.63
C TYR A 559 -29.88 15.43 -1.66
N ARG A 560 -29.55 16.47 -0.88
CA ARG A 560 -28.47 16.43 0.11
C ARG A 560 -28.71 15.42 1.23
N LEU A 561 -29.95 15.27 1.67
CA LEU A 561 -30.34 14.23 2.65
C LEU A 561 -30.21 12.80 2.10
N LYS A 562 -30.17 12.62 0.77
CA LYS A 562 -30.06 11.32 0.12
C LYS A 562 -28.63 11.01 -0.30
N TYR A 563 -27.91 12.02 -0.78
CA TYR A 563 -26.55 11.86 -1.31
C TYR A 563 -25.48 12.00 -0.23
N LEU A 564 -25.46 11.02 0.68
CA LEU A 564 -24.57 10.98 1.84
C LEU A 564 -23.17 10.43 1.50
N ASN A 565 -23.06 9.62 0.44
CA ASN A 565 -21.81 9.03 -0.03
C ASN A 565 -21.08 9.90 -1.06
N GLN A 566 -21.25 11.23 -1.00
CA GLN A 566 -20.55 12.15 -1.89
C GLN A 566 -19.03 11.96 -1.77
N PRO A 567 -18.26 11.86 -2.88
CA PRO A 567 -16.80 11.81 -2.80
C PRO A 567 -16.19 13.07 -2.18
N LEU A 568 -15.09 12.92 -1.43
CA LEU A 568 -14.35 14.05 -0.88
C LEU A 568 -13.84 14.97 -2.01
N GLY A 569 -14.02 16.28 -1.86
CA GLY A 569 -13.67 17.28 -2.87
C GLY A 569 -14.70 17.44 -4.00
N GLU A 570 -15.76 16.64 -4.04
CA GLU A 570 -16.81 16.82 -5.05
C GLU A 570 -17.72 18.00 -4.69
N TRP A 571 -18.05 18.83 -5.69
CA TRP A 571 -19.11 19.83 -5.59
C TRP A 571 -19.89 20.01 -6.89
N PHE A 572 -21.14 20.47 -6.78
CA PHE A 572 -21.97 20.91 -7.92
C PHE A 572 -23.06 21.88 -7.44
N ARG A 573 -23.61 22.67 -8.37
CA ARG A 573 -24.71 23.61 -8.10
C ARG A 573 -26.04 23.02 -8.52
N ILE A 574 -27.12 23.49 -7.90
CA ILE A 574 -28.47 23.22 -8.38
C ILE A 574 -28.83 24.28 -9.41
N GLY A 575 -29.19 23.84 -10.60
CA GLY A 575 -29.74 24.70 -11.65
C GLY A 575 -31.18 25.05 -11.31
N MET A 576 -31.35 26.07 -10.47
CA MET A 576 -32.63 26.56 -9.98
C MET A 576 -32.78 28.06 -10.24
N LYS A 577 -34.01 28.57 -10.10
CA LYS A 577 -34.24 30.01 -10.01
C LYS A 577 -33.45 30.55 -8.81
N GLN A 578 -32.75 31.67 -8.98
CA GLN A 578 -32.01 32.28 -7.87
C GLN A 578 -32.96 32.73 -6.75
N ILE A 579 -32.52 32.58 -5.51
CA ILE A 579 -33.18 33.09 -4.31
C ILE A 579 -32.29 34.19 -3.74
N SER A 580 -32.90 35.31 -3.39
CA SER A 580 -32.16 36.43 -2.80
C SER A 580 -31.64 36.08 -1.40
N ASP A 581 -30.40 36.43 -1.08
CA ASP A 581 -29.93 36.41 0.31
C ASP A 581 -30.45 37.61 1.11
N SER A 582 -30.01 37.74 2.36
CA SER A 582 -30.39 38.86 3.23
C SER A 582 -29.98 40.24 2.69
N ASP A 583 -28.95 40.28 1.84
CA ASP A 583 -28.41 41.50 1.22
C ASP A 583 -28.98 41.73 -0.20
N GLY A 584 -29.91 40.88 -0.65
CA GLY A 584 -30.55 40.96 -1.97
C GLY A 584 -29.77 40.29 -3.10
N GLY A 585 -28.74 39.52 -2.78
CA GLY A 585 -27.86 38.83 -3.71
C GLY A 585 -28.46 37.55 -4.30
N PRO A 586 -28.38 37.29 -5.62
CA PRO A 586 -28.97 36.12 -6.25
C PRO A 586 -28.12 34.86 -6.00
N LEU A 587 -28.63 33.95 -5.17
CA LEU A 587 -27.95 32.70 -4.83
C LEU A 587 -28.64 31.46 -5.41
N VAL A 588 -27.86 30.41 -5.68
CA VAL A 588 -28.32 29.03 -5.92
C VAL A 588 -27.71 28.08 -4.89
N PHE A 589 -28.37 26.95 -4.61
CA PHE A 589 -27.78 25.95 -3.72
C PHE A 589 -26.57 25.27 -4.35
N ARG A 590 -25.56 24.99 -3.52
CA ARG A 590 -24.38 24.19 -3.87
C ARG A 590 -24.24 23.05 -2.87
N LEU A 591 -23.95 21.86 -3.37
CA LEU A 591 -23.62 20.71 -2.56
C LEU A 591 -22.13 20.47 -2.65
N ALA A 592 -21.47 20.23 -1.52
CA ALA A 592 -20.04 19.97 -1.45
C ALA A 592 -19.71 18.95 -0.36
N ARG A 593 -18.55 18.30 -0.49
CA ARG A 593 -17.90 17.58 0.60
C ARG A 593 -16.45 18.00 0.71
N ASP A 594 -16.03 18.38 1.91
CA ASP A 594 -14.65 18.67 2.26
C ASP A 594 -14.26 17.90 3.54
N ASP A 595 -13.10 18.23 4.11
CA ASP A 595 -12.57 17.57 5.30
C ASP A 595 -13.46 17.77 6.54
N ASP A 596 -14.29 18.82 6.55
CA ASP A 596 -15.26 19.12 7.63
C ASP A 596 -16.61 18.41 7.43
N GLY A 597 -16.78 17.68 6.31
CA GLY A 597 -17.92 16.80 6.06
C GLY A 597 -18.80 17.23 4.88
N LEU A 598 -20.08 16.89 4.95
CA LEU A 598 -21.07 17.18 3.91
C LEU A 598 -21.66 18.58 4.11
N TRP A 599 -21.75 19.36 3.03
CA TRP A 599 -22.25 20.73 3.06
C TRP A 599 -23.47 20.95 2.15
N LEU A 600 -24.37 21.81 2.62
CA LEU A 600 -25.30 22.59 1.81
C LEU A 600 -24.93 24.08 1.90
N ASP A 601 -24.53 24.64 0.76
CA ASP A 601 -24.07 26.00 0.59
C ASP A 601 -25.03 26.86 -0.23
N GLY A 602 -24.95 28.19 -0.04
CA GLY A 602 -25.45 29.16 -1.00
C GLY A 602 -24.30 29.69 -1.86
N ARG A 603 -24.51 29.79 -3.18
CA ARG A 603 -23.49 30.30 -4.11
C ARG A 603 -24.05 31.42 -4.96
N TRP A 604 -23.29 32.52 -5.03
CA TRP A 604 -23.57 33.65 -5.92
C TRP A 604 -23.73 33.17 -7.37
N ALA A 605 -24.78 33.61 -8.03
CA ALA A 605 -25.14 33.18 -9.38
C ALA A 605 -25.95 34.26 -10.09
N GLU A 606 -25.47 35.50 -10.11
CA GLU A 606 -26.12 36.55 -10.89
C GLU A 606 -26.10 36.23 -12.40
N PRO A 607 -27.00 36.81 -13.21
CA PRO A 607 -27.08 36.52 -14.65
C PRO A 607 -25.76 36.68 -15.42
N SER A 608 -24.91 37.61 -15.00
CA SER A 608 -23.58 37.90 -15.56
C SER A 608 -22.44 37.04 -15.00
N ASP A 609 -22.67 36.24 -13.95
CA ASP A 609 -21.61 35.46 -13.32
C ASP A 609 -21.08 34.37 -14.26
N ASP A 610 -19.76 34.27 -14.37
CA ASP A 610 -19.06 33.38 -15.30
C ASP A 610 -18.69 32.04 -14.65
N TRP A 611 -19.00 30.96 -15.35
CA TRP A 611 -18.74 29.60 -14.89
C TRP A 611 -17.74 28.88 -15.77
N ASN A 612 -16.67 28.34 -15.17
CA ASN A 612 -15.65 27.56 -15.87
C ASN A 612 -16.26 26.29 -16.51
N PRO A 613 -15.78 25.84 -17.69
CA PRO A 613 -16.18 24.59 -18.34
C PRO A 613 -16.29 23.36 -17.42
N ASP A 614 -15.42 23.22 -16.41
CA ASP A 614 -15.40 22.07 -15.50
C ASP A 614 -16.46 22.14 -14.37
N PHE A 615 -17.14 23.28 -14.23
CA PHE A 615 -18.15 23.45 -13.19
C PHE A 615 -19.41 22.68 -13.51
N ARG A 616 -19.99 22.07 -12.48
CA ARG A 616 -21.13 21.18 -12.60
C ARG A 616 -22.41 21.81 -12.09
N PHE A 617 -23.49 21.58 -12.83
CA PHE A 617 -24.86 21.91 -12.46
C PHE A 617 -25.75 20.66 -12.51
N MET A 618 -26.73 20.60 -11.63
CA MET A 618 -27.79 19.60 -11.62
C MET A 618 -29.10 20.24 -12.10
N PHE A 619 -29.74 19.64 -13.10
CA PHE A 619 -31.01 20.10 -13.66
C PHE A 619 -32.07 19.01 -13.59
N ARG A 620 -33.34 19.39 -13.74
CA ARG A 620 -34.46 18.45 -13.84
C ARG A 620 -34.74 18.14 -15.31
N LEU A 621 -35.04 16.88 -15.63
CA LEU A 621 -35.58 16.51 -16.94
C LEU A 621 -36.99 17.08 -17.10
N ARG A 622 -37.26 17.79 -18.20
CA ARG A 622 -38.59 18.35 -18.47
C ARG A 622 -39.61 17.23 -18.72
N LYS A 623 -40.70 17.22 -17.95
CA LYS A 623 -41.85 16.32 -18.16
C LYS A 623 -42.63 16.75 -19.41
N PHE A 624 -43.01 15.82 -20.28
CA PHE A 624 -43.91 16.12 -21.39
C PHE A 624 -45.33 16.39 -20.85
N GLY A 625 -45.90 17.56 -21.17
CA GLY A 625 -47.32 17.87 -20.94
C GLY A 625 -47.65 18.85 -19.80
N ALA A 626 -46.71 19.71 -19.37
CA ALA A 626 -47.01 20.86 -18.51
C ALA A 626 -47.28 22.13 -19.34
#